data_AF-A0A846C2W6-F1
#
_entry.id   AF-A0A846C2W6-F1
#
_cell.length_a   1.000
_cell.length_b   1.000
_cell.length_c   1.000
_cell.angle_alpha   90.00
_cell.angle_beta   90.00
_cell.angle_gamma   90.00
#
_symmetry.space_group_name_H-M   'P 1'
#
loop_
_entity.id
_entity.type
_entity.pdbx_description
1 polymer ?
#
loop_
_entity_poly.entity_id
_entity_poly.type
_entity_poly.pdbx_seq_one_letter_code
_entity_poly.pdbx_strand_id
1 'polypeptide(L)' 'MSVEIKNLYHLGLVAGIIDEIGIVDQINELIKEKKTEKVRASKVVKAMILNGMGLV' A
#
# COMPACT_ATOMS: atom_id res chain seq x y z
N MET A 1 -19.09 -10.94 14.09
CA MET A 1 -18.02 -10.30 13.28
C MET A 1 -17.24 -11.43 12.62
N SER A 2 -17.49 -11.67 11.34
CA SER A 2 -16.80 -12.72 10.56
C SER A 2 -15.50 -12.14 10.00
N VAL A 3 -14.39 -12.84 10.22
CA VAL A 3 -13.12 -12.52 9.58
C VAL A 3 -13.07 -13.26 8.24
N GLU A 4 -12.80 -12.53 7.16
CA GLU A 4 -12.61 -13.10 5.83
C GLU A 4 -11.12 -13.20 5.53
N ILE A 5 -10.67 -14.38 5.11
CA ILE A 5 -9.28 -14.62 4.69
C ILE A 5 -9.24 -14.61 3.16
N LYS A 6 -8.44 -13.72 2.58
CA LYS A 6 -8.21 -13.64 1.13
C LYS A 6 -6.75 -13.89 0.80
N ASN A 7 -6.50 -14.65 -0.27
CA ASN A 7 -5.16 -14.81 -0.82
C ASN A 7 -4.81 -13.59 -1.69
N LEU A 8 -3.61 -13.03 -1.50
CA LEU A 8 -3.09 -11.94 -2.32
C LEU A 8 -2.34 -12.43 -3.57
N TYR A 9 -2.12 -13.74 -3.72
CA TYR A 9 -1.38 -14.33 -4.83
C TYR A 9 -0.05 -13.61 -5.08
N HIS A 10 0.25 -13.27 -6.33
CA HIS A 10 1.45 -12.54 -6.73
C HIS A 10 1.46 -11.09 -6.22
N LEU A 11 0.31 -10.50 -5.88
CA LEU A 11 0.22 -9.13 -5.38
C LEU A 11 0.85 -8.99 -3.99
N GLY A 12 0.91 -10.08 -3.21
CA GLY A 12 1.66 -10.11 -1.95
C GLY A 12 3.18 -9.91 -2.17
N LEU A 13 3.74 -10.52 -3.22
CA LEU A 13 5.14 -10.34 -3.59
C LEU A 13 5.40 -8.93 -4.11
N VAL A 14 4.53 -8.42 -4.98
CA VAL A 14 4.60 -7.04 -5.48
C VAL A 14 4.56 -6.04 -4.31
N ALA A 15 3.67 -6.26 -3.34
CA ALA A 15 3.59 -5.44 -2.15
C ALA A 15 4.89 -5.46 -1.34
N GLY A 16 5.56 -6.60 -1.24
CA GLY A 16 6.88 -6.72 -0.62
C GLY A 16 7.97 -5.98 -1.40
N ILE A 17 8.00 -6.12 -2.73
CA ILE A 17 8.96 -5.41 -3.60
C ILE A 17 8.81 -3.90 -3.47
N ILE A 18 7.57 -3.38 -3.41
CA ILE A 18 7.30 -1.94 -3.22
C ILE A 18 7.95 -1.42 -1.93
N ASP A 19 7.92 -2.21 -0.85
CA ASP A 19 8.59 -1.85 0.40
C ASP A 19 10.11 -1.96 0.27
N GLU A 20 10.61 -3.03 -0.35
CA GLU A 20 12.04 -3.30 -0.50
C GLU A 20 12.76 -2.23 -1.32
N ILE A 21 12.14 -1.72 -2.39
CA ILE A 21 12.72 -0.66 -3.23
C ILE A 21 12.51 0.74 -2.64
N GLY A 22 11.88 0.87 -1.48
CA GLY A 22 11.75 2.13 -0.74
C GLY A 22 10.70 3.11 -1.26
N ILE A 23 9.73 2.69 -2.08
CA ILE A 23 8.67 3.59 -2.60
C ILE A 23 7.87 4.19 -1.44
N VAL A 24 7.55 3.40 -0.42
CA VAL A 24 6.78 3.85 0.75
C VAL A 24 7.51 4.97 1.49
N ASP A 25 8.82 4.81 1.67
CA ASP A 25 9.66 5.78 2.38
C ASP A 25 9.81 7.07 1.58
N GLN A 26 10.07 6.96 0.27
CA GLN A 26 10.13 8.12 -0.62
C GLN A 26 8.82 8.94 -0.58
N ILE A 27 7.66 8.28 -0.59
CA ILE A 27 6.38 8.98 -0.50
C ILE A 27 6.20 9.66 0.86
N ASN A 28 6.64 9.02 1.95
CA ASN A 28 6.58 9.62 3.29
C ASN A 28 7.48 10.86 3.41
N GLU A 29 8.62 10.88 2.72
CA GLU A 29 9.52 12.04 2.68
C GLU A 29 8.95 13.20 1.84
N LEU A 30 8.36 12.87 0.69
CA LEU A 30 7.78 13.86 -0.23
C LEU A 30 6.44 14.41 0.28
N ILE A 31 5.64 13.58 0.95
CA ILE A 31 4.30 13.92 1.44
C ILE A 31 4.29 13.78 2.96
N LYS A 32 4.43 14.93 3.63
CA LYS A 32 4.34 15.00 5.10
C LYS A 32 2.95 14.56 5.57
N GLU A 33 2.93 13.77 6.64
CA GLU A 33 1.71 13.32 7.30
C GLU A 33 0.93 14.49 7.91
N LYS A 34 -0.38 14.53 7.66
CA LYS A 34 -1.31 15.45 8.32
C LYS A 34 -2.09 14.73 9.41
N LYS A 35 -2.31 15.40 10.55
CA LYS A 35 -3.11 14.86 11.68
C LYS A 35 -4.54 14.47 11.31
N THR A 36 -5.05 14.97 10.19
CA THR A 36 -6.40 14.69 9.68
C THR A 36 -6.46 13.48 8.75
N GLU A 37 -5.31 12.89 8.37
CA GLU A 37 -5.27 11.69 7.54
C GLU A 37 -5.79 10.48 8.32
N LYS A 38 -6.76 9.76 7.74
CA LYS A 38 -7.19 8.46 8.26
C LYS A 38 -6.19 7.35 7.94
N VAL A 39 -5.46 7.51 6.84
CA VAL A 39 -4.46 6.57 6.31
C VAL A 39 -3.36 7.40 5.66
N ARG A 40 -2.10 7.05 5.91
CA ARG A 40 -0.94 7.73 5.32
C ARG A 40 -0.95 7.62 3.79
N ALA A 41 -0.50 8.68 3.12
CA ALA A 41 -0.45 8.75 1.67
C ALA A 41 0.31 7.59 1.02
N SER A 42 1.45 7.17 1.59
CA SER A 42 2.25 6.04 1.10
C SER A 42 1.46 4.72 1.04
N LYS A 43 0.64 4.45 2.06
CA LYS A 43 -0.22 3.26 2.09
C LYS A 43 -1.33 3.33 1.05
N VAL A 44 -1.89 4.52 0.81
CA VAL A 44 -2.89 4.75 -0.25
C VAL A 44 -2.27 4.52 -1.63
N VAL A 45 -1.08 5.07 -1.90
CA VAL A 45 -0.40 4.89 -3.19
C VAL A 45 -0.01 3.44 -3.41
N LYS A 46 0.51 2.74 -2.40
CA LYS A 46 0.77 1.29 -2.48
C LYS A 46 -0.50 0.52 -2.85
N ALA A 47 -1.63 0.83 -2.23
CA ALA A 47 -2.91 0.21 -2.59
C ALA A 47 -3.36 0.58 -4.02
N MET A 48 -3.16 1.82 -4.48
CA MET A 48 -3.47 2.23 -5.85
C MET A 48 -2.66 1.45 -6.89
N ILE A 49 -1.37 1.20 -6.63
CA ILE A 49 -0.52 0.39 -7.50
C ILE A 49 -1.07 -1.04 -7.58
N LEU A 50 -1.36 -1.66 -6.43
CA LEU A 50 -1.90 -3.03 -6.39
C LEU A 50 -3.28 -3.11 -7.07
N ASN A 51 -4.14 -2.11 -6.89
CA ASN A 51 -5.43 -2.01 -7.57
C ASN A 51 -5.24 -1.90 -9.10
N GLY A 52 -4.28 -1.10 -9.56
CA GLY A 52 -3.91 -1.02 -10.98
C GLY A 52 -3.41 -2.35 -11.56
N MET A 53 -2.95 -3.28 -10.71
CA MET A 53 -2.51 -4.63 -11.07
C MET A 53 -3.61 -5.70 -10.89
N GLY A 54 -4.84 -5.31 -10.54
CA GLY A 54 -5.98 -6.22 -10.44
C GLY A 54 -6.35 -6.64 -9.02
N LEU A 55 -5.90 -5.93 -7.98
CA LEU A 55 -6.48 -6.06 -6.64
C LEU A 55 -7.93 -5.52 -6.67
N VAL A 56 -8.91 -6.38 -6.40
CA VAL A 56 -10.37 -6.06 -6.33
C VAL A 56 -11.00 -6.54 -5.03
#